data_AF-A0A0F4INU4-F1
#
_entry.id   AF-A0A0F4INU4-F1
#
_cell.length_a   1.000
_cell.length_b   1.000
_cell.length_c   1.000
_cell.angle_alpha   90.00
_cell.angle_beta   90.00
_cell.angle_gamma   90.00
#
_symmetry.space_group_name_H-M   'P 1'
#
loop_
_entity.id
_entity.type
_entity.pdbx_description
1 polymer ?
#
loop_
_entity_poly.entity_id
_entity_poly.type
_entity_poly.pdbx_seq_one_letter_code
_entity_poly.pdbx_strand_id
1 'polypeptide(L)' 'DVAVLVTTSSFTAPAAAYADTCGIVRIDGEALAAWTEEETLPPWEPGASAPAPAQRGSTGT' A
#
# COMPACT_ATOMS: atom_id res chain seq x y z
N ASP A 1 -0.03 0.68 12.33
CA ASP A 1 -0.80 -0.52 12.01
C ASP A 1 -1.45 -0.30 10.66
N VAL A 2 -1.47 -1.31 9.78
CA VAL A 2 -1.97 -1.19 8.40
C VAL A 2 -2.96 -2.31 8.11
N ALA A 3 -4.16 -1.92 7.64
CA ALA A 3 -5.19 -2.87 7.23
C ALA A 3 -5.05 -3.13 5.73
N VAL A 4 -5.10 -4.41 5.34
CA VAL A 4 -4.94 -4.85 3.95
C VAL A 4 -6.10 -5.79 3.60
N LEU A 5 -6.70 -5.57 2.44
CA LEU A 5 -7.76 -6.41 1.89
C LEU A 5 -7.22 -7.16 0.68
N VAL A 6 -7.25 -8.49 0.75
CA VAL A 6 -6.75 -9.39 -0.29
C VAL A 6 -7.90 -10.20 -0.87
N THR A 7 -7.98 -10.24 -2.19
CA THR A 7 -8.88 -11.14 -2.92
C THR A 7 -8.09 -11.86 -4.00
N THR A 8 -8.39 -13.13 -4.21
CA THR A 8 -7.82 -13.91 -5.33
C THR A 8 -8.58 -13.67 -6.65
N SER A 9 -9.62 -12.83 -6.62
CA SER A 9 -10.43 -12.45 -7.78
C SER A 9 -10.54 -10.92 -7.87
N SER A 10 -11.62 -10.38 -8.45
CA SER A 10 -11.84 -8.93 -8.52
C SER A 10 -12.67 -8.43 -7.33
N PHE A 11 -12.40 -7.22 -6.87
CA PHE A 11 -13.26 -6.56 -5.89
C PHE A 11 -14.58 -6.12 -6.52
N THR A 12 -15.66 -6.26 -5.75
CA THR A 12 -16.91 -5.59 -6.10
C THR A 12 -16.77 -4.08 -5.88
N ALA A 13 -17.50 -3.29 -6.66
CA ALA A 13 -17.52 -1.83 -6.52
C ALA A 13 -17.73 -1.32 -5.07
N PRO A 14 -18.67 -1.86 -4.26
CA PRO A 14 -18.82 -1.44 -2.85
C PRO A 14 -17.62 -1.81 -1.98
N ALA A 15 -16.95 -2.94 -2.22
CA ALA A 15 -15.75 -3.32 -1.47
C ALA A 15 -14.58 -2.37 -1.75
N ALA A 16 -14.45 -1.91 -2.99
CA ALA A 16 -13.45 -0.93 -3.37
C ALA A 16 -13.67 0.42 -2.67
N ALA A 17 -14.92 0.90 -2.63
CA ALA A 17 -15.29 2.16 -2.00
C ALA A 17 -15.08 2.14 -0.47
N TYR A 18 -15.37 1.01 0.18
CA TYR A 18 -15.14 0.86 1.62
C TYR A 18 -13.65 0.92 1.97
N ALA A 19 -12.82 0.19 1.21
CA ALA A 19 -11.38 0.19 1.43
C ALA A 19 -10.78 1.59 1.26
N ASP A 20 -11.24 2.34 0.27
CA ASP A 20 -10.80 3.73 0.04
C ASP A 20 -11.17 4.64 1.22
N THR A 21 -12.41 4.52 1.71
CA THR A 21 -12.91 5.29 2.87
C THR A 21 -12.10 5.02 4.14
N CYS A 22 -11.65 3.78 4.32
CA CYS A 22 -10.89 3.36 5.50
C CYS A 22 -9.37 3.50 5.33
N GLY A 23 -8.86 3.83 4.14
CA GLY A 23 -7.43 3.81 3.85
C GLY A 23 -6.81 2.41 3.88
N ILE A 24 -7.59 1.39 3.50
CA ILE A 24 -7.18 -0.01 3.45
C ILE A 24 -6.51 -0.29 2.10
N VAL A 25 -5.32 -0.88 2.13
CA VAL A 25 -4.61 -1.29 0.91
C VAL A 25 -5.36 -2.44 0.25
N ARG A 26 -5.69 -2.30 -1.04
CA ARG A 26 -6.36 -3.33 -1.84
C ARG A 26 -5.37 -4.12 -2.68
N ILE A 27 -5.44 -5.45 -2.58
CA ILE A 27 -4.68 -6.39 -3.40
C ILE A 27 -5.68 -7.33 -4.07
N ASP A 28 -5.82 -7.22 -5.38
CA ASP A 28 -6.61 -8.14 -6.19
C ASP A 28 -5.76 -9.33 -6.68
N GLY A 29 -6.39 -10.27 -7.38
CA GLY A 29 -5.72 -11.50 -7.83
C GLY A 29 -4.51 -11.27 -8.73
N GLU A 30 -4.51 -10.22 -9.56
CA GLU A 30 -3.37 -9.86 -10.40
C GLU A 30 -2.23 -9.30 -9.56
N ALA A 31 -2.53 -8.31 -8.70
CA ALA A 31 -1.55 -7.70 -7.81
C ALA A 31 -0.95 -8.73 -6.83
N LEU A 32 -1.75 -9.70 -6.38
CA LEU A 32 -1.30 -10.82 -5.55
C LEU A 32 -0.35 -11.75 -6.31
N ALA A 33 -0.64 -12.04 -7.59
CA ALA A 33 0.24 -12.86 -8.42
C ALA A 33 1.59 -12.16 -8.64
N ALA A 34 1.57 -10.89 -9.04
CA ALA A 34 2.78 -10.08 -9.23
C ALA A 34 3.64 -10.00 -7.95
N TRP A 35 3.02 -9.90 -6.77
CA TRP A 35 3.75 -9.93 -5.50
C TRP A 35 4.32 -11.31 -5.17
N THR A 36 3.57 -12.38 -5.46
CA THR A 36 4.04 -13.77 -5.24
C THR A 36 5.23 -14.10 -6.14
N GLU A 37 5.31 -13.51 -7.33
CA GLU A 37 6.41 -13.67 -8.28
C GLU A 37 7.59 -12.70 -8.02
N GLU A 38 7.57 -11.96 -6.90
CA GLU A 38 8.56 -10.93 -6.51
C GLU A 38 8.73 -9.81 -7.55
N GLU A 39 7.77 -9.63 -8.46
CA GLU A 39 7.79 -8.58 -9.49
C GLU A 39 7.41 -7.20 -8.93
N THR A 40 6.86 -7.15 -7.71
CA THR A 40 6.52 -5.91 -7.01
C THR A 40 6.90 -5.95 -5.54
N LEU A 41 7.13 -4.76 -4.98
CA LEU A 41 7.39 -4.57 -3.55
C LEU A 41 6.18 -4.97 -2.71
N PRO A 42 6.39 -5.40 -1.45
CA PRO A 42 5.30 -5.68 -0.53
C PRO A 42 4.34 -4.48 -0.43
N PRO A 43 3.04 -4.66 -0.72
CA PRO A 43 2.11 -3.57 -0.96
C PRO A 43 1.75 -2.73 0.28
N TRP A 44 2.07 -3.22 1.47
CA TRP A 44 1.95 -2.46 2.72
C TRP A 44 3.23 -1.70 3.09
N GLU A 45 4.33 -1.87 2.34
CA GLU A 45 5.52 -1.07 2.52
C GLU A 45 5.40 0.25 1.72
N PRO A 46 5.62 1.40 2.37
CA PRO A 46 5.55 2.69 1.71
C PRO A 46 6.77 2.92 0.81
N GLY A 47 6.79 2.31 -0.37
CA GLY A 47 7.80 2.58 -1.40
C GLY A 47 7.49 3.86 -2.19
N ALA A 48 8.27 4.91 -1.99
CA ALA A 48 8.46 6.03 -2.94
C ALA A 48 7.35 7.08 -3.17
N SER A 49 6.43 7.32 -2.23
CA SER A 49 5.70 8.62 -2.21
C SER A 49 5.46 9.14 -0.79
N ALA A 50 6.53 9.22 -0.02
CA ALA A 50 6.63 10.24 1.01
C ALA A 50 7.84 11.10 0.62
N PRO A 51 7.70 12.42 0.38
CA PRO A 51 8.87 13.28 0.38
C PRO A 51 9.55 13.06 1.73
N ALA A 52 10.83 12.71 1.71
CA ALA A 52 11.62 12.47 2.91
C ALA A 52 11.28 13.52 3.98
N PRO A 53 10.97 13.13 5.24
CA PRO A 53 10.78 14.12 6.29
C PRO A 53 12.05 14.97 6.31
N ALA A 54 11.90 16.25 5.95
CA ALA A 54 13.01 17.19 5.90
C ALA A 54 13.80 17.04 7.20
N GLN A 55 15.09 16.69 7.08
CA GLN A 55 15.99 16.51 8.20
C GLN A 55 15.94 17.80 9.02
N ARG A 56 15.18 17.78 10.12
CA ARG A 56 15.02 18.93 11.00
C ARG A 56 16.34 19.16 11.71
N GLY A 57 17.12 20.07 11.13
CA GLY A 57 18.18 20.87 11.71
C GLY A 57 18.92 20.26 12.89
N SER A 58 20.10 19.73 12.63
CA SER A 58 21.17 19.62 13.62
C SER A 58 22.35 20.48 13.17
N THR A 59 22.17 21.80 13.09
CA THR A 59 23.31 22.74 13.10
C THR A 59 23.47 23.25 14.52
N GLY A 60 24.19 22.48 15.33
CA GLY A 60 24.88 23.00 16.50
C GLY A 60 26.32 23.32 16.11
N THR A 61 26.69 24.60 16.17
CA THR A 61 28.01 25.16 16.58
C THR A 61 27.86 26.67 16.61
#